data_AF-A0A2V9R5K6-F1
#
_entry.id   AF-A0A2V9R5K6-F1
#
_cell.length_a   1.000
_cell.length_b   1.000
_cell.length_c   1.000
_cell.angle_alpha   90.00
_cell.angle_beta   90.00
_cell.angle_gamma   90.00
#
_symmetry.space_group_name_H-M   'P 1'
#
loop_
_entity.id
_entity.type
_entity.pdbx_description
1 polymer ?
#
loop_
_entity_poly.entity_id
_entity_poly.type
_entity_poly.pdbx_seq_one_letter_code
_entity_poly.pdbx_strand_id
1 'polypeptide(L)'
;MRLRFGLRLALGAGLLFSLAHLPNVFLTLATLPLGILFCELFRRFRTLAPIGLIHGVLGLALAASVSDSLLHHMRVGMGYLLLH
;
A
#
# COMPACT_ATOMS: atom_id res chain seq x y z
N MET A 1 -10.02 25.49 1.23
CA MET A 1 -8.87 25.38 0.30
C MET A 1 -7.82 24.34 0.74
N ARG A 2 -7.35 24.33 2.01
CA ARG A 2 -6.40 23.32 2.56
C ARG A 2 -6.84 21.85 2.44
N LEU A 3 -8.14 21.54 2.58
CA LEU A 3 -8.63 20.15 2.47
C LEU A 3 -8.47 19.56 1.05
N ARG A 4 -8.80 20.34 0.01
CA ARG A 4 -8.74 19.89 -1.39
C ARG A 4 -7.30 19.68 -1.87
N PHE A 5 -6.37 20.52 -1.42
CA PHE A 5 -4.95 20.36 -1.75
C PHE A 5 -4.35 19.13 -1.07
N GLY A 6 -4.70 18.88 0.19
CA GLY A 6 -4.28 17.68 0.91
C GLY A 6 -4.79 16.38 0.27
N LEU A 7 -6.04 16.35 -0.17
CA LEU A 7 -6.60 15.19 -0.87
C LEU A 7 -5.86 14.87 -2.18
N ARG A 8 -5.54 15.90 -2.98
CA ARG A 8 -4.79 15.70 -4.24
C ARG A 8 -3.40 15.10 -4.00
N LEU A 9 -2.71 15.55 -2.96
CA LEU A 9 -1.40 15.00 -2.59
C LEU A 9 -1.52 13.55 -2.09
N ALA A 10 -2.53 13.27 -1.27
CA ALA A 10 -2.80 11.91 -0.79
C ALA A 10 -3.15 10.95 -1.95
N LEU A 11 -3.94 11.41 -2.92
CA LEU A 11 -4.22 10.65 -4.15
C LEU A 11 -2.96 10.41 -4.97
N GLY A 12 -2.13 11.43 -5.18
CA GLY A 12 -0.87 11.29 -5.91
C GLY A 12 0.10 10.30 -5.23
N ALA A 13 0.26 10.42 -3.91
CA ALA A 13 1.09 9.50 -3.13
C ALA A 13 0.52 8.07 -3.14
N GLY A 14 -0.79 7.91 -2.97
CA GLY A 14 -1.45 6.61 -3.04
C GLY A 14 -1.32 5.95 -4.41
N LEU A 15 -1.42 6.72 -5.50
CA LEU A 15 -1.19 6.23 -6.86
C LEU A 15 0.25 5.76 -7.07
N LEU A 16 1.24 6.56 -6.67
CA LEU A 16 2.65 6.16 -6.76
C LEU A 16 2.94 4.90 -5.95
N PHE A 17 2.38 4.81 -4.74
CA PHE A 17 2.51 3.63 -3.89
C PHE A 17 1.86 2.39 -4.51
N SER A 18 0.67 2.54 -5.09
CA SER A 18 -0.04 1.46 -5.79
C SER A 18 0.75 0.95 -7.01
N LEU A 19 1.27 1.87 -7.84
CA LEU A 19 2.05 1.52 -9.01
C LEU A 19 3.35 0.79 -8.69
N ALA A 20 3.94 1.03 -7.51
CA ALA A 20 5.12 0.30 -7.04
C ALA A 20 4.85 -1.21 -6.82
N HIS A 21 3.58 -1.62 -6.73
CA HIS A 21 3.20 -3.02 -6.53
C HIS A 21 2.90 -3.76 -7.84
N LEU A 22 2.98 -3.09 -8.99
CA LEU A 22 2.90 -3.79 -10.27
C LEU A 22 4.02 -4.82 -10.40
N PRO A 23 3.78 -5.96 -11.07
CA PRO A 23 2.55 -6.34 -11.79
C PRO A 23 1.48 -7.04 -10.92
N ASN A 24 1.65 -7.08 -9.59
CA ASN A 24 0.73 -7.78 -8.70
C ASN A 24 -0.61 -7.03 -8.58
N VAL A 25 -1.61 -7.47 -9.33
CA VAL A 25 -2.91 -6.77 -9.44
C VAL A 25 -3.62 -6.67 -8.09
N PHE A 26 -3.62 -7.74 -7.30
CA PHE A 26 -4.28 -7.75 -6.00
C PHE A 26 -3.65 -6.71 -5.06
N LEU A 27 -2.32 -6.72 -4.93
CA LEU A 27 -1.62 -5.74 -4.10
C LEU A 27 -1.76 -4.32 -4.65
N THR A 28 -1.70 -4.13 -5.96
CA THR A 28 -1.88 -2.82 -6.61
C THR A 28 -3.23 -2.20 -6.23
N LEU A 29 -4.32 -2.98 -6.33
CA LEU A 29 -5.66 -2.50 -5.99
C LEU A 29 -5.84 -2.27 -4.48
N ALA A 30 -5.32 -3.16 -3.63
CA ALA A 30 -5.43 -3.03 -2.18
C ALA A 30 -4.65 -1.81 -1.66
N THR A 31 -3.45 -1.57 -2.19
CA THR A 31 -2.52 -0.55 -1.69
C THR A 31 -2.94 0.89 -2.03
N LEU A 32 -3.78 1.10 -3.05
CA LEU A 32 -4.26 2.44 -3.40
C LEU A 32 -5.08 3.11 -2.26
N PRO A 33 -6.21 2.55 -1.79
CA PRO A 33 -6.96 3.12 -0.67
C PRO A 33 -6.14 3.13 0.63
N LEU A 34 -5.28 2.13 0.84
CA LEU A 34 -4.40 2.05 2.01
C LEU A 34 -3.34 3.16 2.04
N GLY A 35 -2.72 3.47 0.90
CA GLY A 35 -1.76 4.55 0.79
C GLY A 35 -2.39 5.92 1.07
N ILE A 36 -3.61 6.14 0.59
CA ILE A 36 -4.39 7.35 0.90
C ILE A 36 -4.70 7.41 2.41
N LEU A 37 -5.13 6.30 3.00
CA LEU A 37 -5.41 6.20 4.44
C LEU A 37 -4.17 6.51 5.29
N PHE A 38 -3.00 5.94 4.94
CA PHE A 38 -1.76 6.20 5.66
C PHE A 38 -1.30 7.65 5.53
N CYS A 39 -1.53 8.30 4.37
CA CYS A 39 -1.29 9.74 4.24
C CYS A 39 -2.14 10.55 5.21
N GLU A 40 -3.43 10.22 5.36
CA GLU A 40 -4.30 10.92 6.31
C GLU A 40 -3.95 10.63 7.77
N LEU A 41 -3.59 9.37 8.10
CA LEU A 41 -3.08 9.01 9.43
C LEU A 41 -1.80 9.77 9.77
N PHE A 42 -0.87 9.88 8.81
CA PHE A 42 0.35 10.67 9.00
C PHE A 42 0.04 12.15 9.18
N ARG A 43 -0.90 12.72 8.43
CA ARG A 43 -1.29 14.13 8.60
C ARG A 43 -1.91 14.40 9.98
N ARG A 44 -2.65 13.43 10.54
CA ARG A 44 -3.29 13.53 11.87
C ARG A 44 -2.30 13.36 13.02
N PHE A 45 -1.47 12.32 12.98
CA PHE A 45 -0.61 11.93 14.11
C PHE A 45 0.83 12.42 13.96
N ARG A 46 1.29 12.69 12.73
CA ARG A 46 2.64 13.13 12.39
C ARG A 46 3.77 12.24 12.93
N THR A 47 3.48 10.95 13.05
CA THR A 47 4.42 9.93 13.54
C THR A 47 4.51 8.78 12.56
N LEU A 48 5.74 8.40 12.17
CA LEU A 48 5.97 7.31 11.21
C LEU A 48 6.03 5.93 11.89
N ALA A 49 6.55 5.86 13.13
CA ALA A 49 6.72 4.59 13.84
C ALA A 49 5.42 3.76 13.98
N PRO A 50 4.30 4.31 14.48
CA PRO A 50 3.06 3.53 14.57
C PRO A 50 2.46 3.21 13.19
N ILE A 51 2.64 4.09 12.21
CA ILE A 51 2.15 3.85 10.84
C ILE A 51 2.92 2.70 10.20
N GLY A 52 4.24 2.67 10.33
CA GLY A 52 5.09 1.57 9.85
C GLY A 52 4.75 0.24 10.53
N LEU A 53 4.49 0.26 11.84
CA LEU A 53 4.07 -0.93 12.58
C LEU A 53 2.72 -1.46 12.07
N ILE A 54 1.71 -0.61 11.94
CA ILE A 54 0.40 -0.99 11.40
C ILE A 54 0.54 -1.52 9.97
N HIS A 55 1.35 -0.88 9.14
CA HIS A 55 1.59 -1.31 7.77
C HIS A 55 2.25 -2.70 7.71
N GLY A 56 3.28 -2.96 8.52
CA GLY A 56 3.94 -4.26 8.60
C GLY A 56 3.00 -5.36 9.10
N VAL A 57 2.21 -5.09 10.14
CA VAL A 57 1.22 -6.04 10.66
C VAL A 57 0.15 -6.33 9.62
N LEU A 58 -0.31 -5.33 8.88
CA LEU A 58 -1.29 -5.51 7.81
C LEU A 58 -0.72 -6.35 6.66
N GLY A 59 0.53 -6.11 6.26
CA GLY A 59 1.22 -6.92 5.26
C GLY A 59 1.34 -8.37 5.70
N LEU A 60 1.71 -8.61 6.95
CA LEU A 60 1.78 -9.96 7.52
C LEU A 60 0.39 -10.63 7.59
N ALA A 61 -0.64 -9.88 7.99
CA ALA A 61 -2.00 -10.39 8.03
C ALA A 61 -2.49 -10.78 6.64
N LEU A 62 -2.20 -9.99 5.60
CA LEU A 62 -2.50 -10.33 4.21
C LEU A 62 -1.76 -11.61 3.80
N ALA A 63 -0.46 -11.70 4.03
CA ALA A 63 0.35 -12.88 3.73
C ALA A 63 -0.20 -14.16 4.39
N ALA A 64 -0.72 -14.04 5.61
CA ALA A 64 -1.23 -15.18 6.38
C ALA A 64 -2.68 -15.57 6.06
N SER A 65 -3.50 -14.63 5.55
CA SER A 65 -4.96 -14.82 5.41
C SER A 65 -5.47 -14.91 3.97
N VAL A 66 -4.71 -14.40 3.00
CA VAL A 66 -5.10 -14.43 1.58
C VAL A 66 -4.33 -15.55 0.87
N SER A 67 -5.00 -16.26 -0.04
CA SER A 67 -4.37 -17.35 -0.77
C SER A 67 -3.20 -16.86 -1.62
N ASP A 68 -2.16 -17.69 -1.71
CA ASP A 68 -0.97 -17.38 -2.51
C ASP A 68 -1.30 -17.24 -4.01
N SER A 69 -2.31 -17.94 -4.50
CA SER A 69 -2.81 -17.78 -5.88
C SER A 69 -3.26 -16.36 -6.23
N LEU A 70 -3.67 -15.56 -5.23
CA LEU A 70 -4.02 -14.15 -5.40
C LEU A 70 -2.85 -13.22 -5.09
N LEU A 71 -2.03 -13.57 -4.10
CA LEU A 71 -0.93 -12.73 -3.62
C LEU A 71 0.38 -12.91 -4.38
N HIS A 72 0.60 -14.02 -5.07
CA HIS A 72 1.86 -14.38 -5.73
C HIS A 72 3.06 -14.17 -4.81
N HIS A 73 3.05 -14.77 -3.62
CA HIS A 73 4.07 -14.61 -2.57
C HIS A 73 4.36 -13.15 -2.18
N MET A 74 3.36 -12.27 -2.34
CA MET A 74 3.50 -10.81 -2.21
C MET A 74 4.63 -10.20 -3.07
N ARG A 75 5.01 -10.87 -4.16
CA ARG A 75 6.05 -10.41 -5.06
C ARG A 75 5.57 -9.20 -5.85
N VAL A 76 6.51 -8.31 -6.17
CA VAL A 76 6.30 -7.10 -6.98
C VAL A 76 7.49 -6.90 -7.91
N GLY A 77 7.34 -6.10 -8.95
CA GLY A 77 8.38 -5.83 -9.95
C GLY A 77 8.87 -7.07 -10.69
N MET A 78 10.17 -7.12 -11.03
CA MET A 78 10.78 -8.25 -11.74
C MET A 78 10.70 -9.56 -10.96
N GLY A 79 10.67 -9.50 -9.62
CA GLY A 79 10.52 -10.70 -8.79
C GLY A 79 9.20 -11.42 -9.02
N TYR A 80 8.13 -10.71 -9.37
CA TYR A 80 6.86 -11.33 -9.73
C TYR A 80 6.94 -12.09 -11.06
N LEU A 81 7.72 -11.59 -12.02
CA LEU A 81 7.82 -12.15 -13.36
C LEU A 81 8.82 -13.31 -13.45
N LEU A 82 9.91 -13.22 -12.68
CA LEU A 82 11.05 -14.13 -12.79
C LEU A 82 11.03 -15.25 -11.75
N LEU A 83 10.27 -15.10 -10.66
CA LEU A 83 10.23 -16.05 -9.57
C LEU A 83 8.80 -16.54 -9.41
N HIS A 84 8.60 -17.82 -9.73
CA HIS A 84 7.33 -18.54 -9.52
C HIS A 84 7.12 -18.88 -8.05
#